data_AF-A0A535ITB6-F1
#
_entry.id   AF-A0A535ITB6-F1
#
_cell.length_a   1.000
_cell.length_b   1.000
_cell.length_c   1.000
_cell.angle_alpha   90.00
_cell.angle_beta   90.00
_cell.angle_gamma   90.00
#
_symmetry.space_group_name_H-M   'P 1'
#
loop_
_entity.id
_entity.type
_entity.pdbx_description
1 polymer ?
#
loop_
_entity_poly.entity_id
_entity_poly.type
_entity_poly.pdbx_seq_one_letter_code
_entity_poly.pdbx_strand_id
1 'polypeptide(L)'
;NIMVSDQTVKNLAETFERSRGSLADRLMAALVAGQAGGGDKRGMQSAALLVVRKNGGYLGANDRFIDIRVYDAKDPITELARLLALHKLHFFPSEPQDLLPITPAVVAQLEPILLSEPASQAQKWLARPQGSATPAFLEALKNFMYWENYDVRVRMDGKIDRVVLEDVLRKRKT
;
A
#
# COMPACT_ATOMS: atom_id res chain seq x y z
N ASN A 1 31.29 0.27 14.11
CA ASN A 1 30.30 -0.34 13.20
C ASN A 1 30.87 -1.66 12.68
N ILE A 2 30.05 -2.72 12.58
CA ILE A 2 30.46 -4.07 12.13
C ILE A 2 29.84 -4.36 10.75
N MET A 3 30.31 -3.69 9.70
CA MET A 3 29.85 -3.93 8.32
C MET A 3 30.72 -4.97 7.61
N VAL A 4 30.12 -5.76 6.74
CA VAL A 4 30.85 -6.74 5.90
C VAL A 4 31.90 -6.05 5.03
N SER A 5 31.53 -4.93 4.40
CA SER A 5 32.41 -4.14 3.54
C SER A 5 31.99 -2.65 3.51
N ASP A 6 32.81 -1.81 2.89
CA ASP A 6 32.49 -0.41 2.57
C ASP A 6 31.39 -0.28 1.49
N GLN A 7 31.15 -1.34 0.71
CA GLN A 7 30.11 -1.39 -0.32
C GLN A 7 28.71 -1.17 0.27
N THR A 8 28.46 -1.58 1.53
CA THR A 8 27.20 -1.30 2.24
C THR A 8 26.89 0.20 2.26
N VAL A 9 27.87 1.04 2.60
CA VAL A 9 27.66 2.50 2.70
C VAL A 9 27.57 3.14 1.33
N LYS A 10 28.45 2.73 0.40
CA LYS A 10 28.44 3.22 -0.99
C LYS A 10 27.10 2.95 -1.67
N ASN A 11 26.61 1.71 -1.60
CA ASN A 11 25.32 1.33 -2.18
C ASN A 11 24.15 2.14 -1.59
N LEU A 12 24.16 2.38 -0.28
CA LEU A 12 23.12 3.15 0.40
C LEU A 12 23.10 4.59 -0.12
N ALA A 13 24.25 5.27 -0.10
CA ALA A 13 24.36 6.66 -0.54
C ALA A 13 24.00 6.83 -2.03
N GLU A 14 24.64 6.05 -2.91
CA GLU A 14 24.41 6.13 -4.36
C GLU A 14 22.95 5.81 -4.72
N THR A 15 22.36 4.81 -4.06
CA THR A 15 20.96 4.46 -4.31
C THR A 15 20.00 5.53 -3.80
N PHE A 16 20.28 6.13 -2.65
CA PHE A 16 19.46 7.25 -2.14
C PHE A 16 19.49 8.46 -3.08
N GLU A 17 20.66 8.80 -3.63
CA GLU A 17 20.84 9.95 -4.53
C GLU A 17 20.18 9.73 -5.89
N ARG A 18 20.27 8.53 -6.47
CA ARG A 18 19.71 8.23 -7.80
C ARG A 18 18.23 7.85 -7.80
N SER A 19 17.70 7.38 -6.67
CA SER A 19 16.32 6.91 -6.57
C SER A 19 15.33 8.07 -6.68
N ARG A 20 14.18 7.78 -7.26
CA ARG A 20 13.08 8.72 -7.47
C ARG A 20 11.88 8.32 -6.60
N GLY A 21 10.89 9.20 -6.51
CA GLY A 21 9.70 9.01 -5.69
C GLY A 21 9.78 9.77 -4.37
N SER A 22 8.94 9.38 -3.42
CA SER A 22 8.89 10.02 -2.11
C SER A 22 10.19 9.80 -1.32
N LEU A 23 10.43 10.60 -0.27
CA LEU A 23 11.56 10.37 0.62
C LEU A 23 11.56 8.94 1.21
N ALA A 24 10.38 8.41 1.54
CA ALA A 24 10.23 7.04 2.02
C ALA A 24 10.66 5.99 0.99
N ASP A 25 10.33 6.18 -0.30
CA ASP A 25 10.75 5.28 -1.38
C ASP A 25 12.26 5.25 -1.54
N ARG A 26 12.88 6.43 -1.50
CA ARG A 26 14.32 6.59 -1.64
C ARG A 26 15.08 5.96 -0.47
N LEU A 27 14.59 6.15 0.76
CA LEU A 27 15.14 5.52 1.95
C LEU A 27 14.99 3.99 1.94
N MET A 28 13.83 3.47 1.53
CA MET A 28 13.65 2.02 1.39
C MET A 28 14.57 1.42 0.33
N ALA A 29 14.67 2.05 -0.84
CA ALA A 29 15.58 1.59 -1.90
C ALA A 29 17.04 1.58 -1.43
N ALA A 30 17.46 2.63 -0.72
CA ALA A 30 18.80 2.73 -0.15
C ALA A 30 19.06 1.63 0.91
N LEU A 31 18.08 1.33 1.76
CA LEU A 31 18.18 0.27 2.77
C LEU A 31 18.35 -1.12 2.11
N VAL A 32 17.57 -1.43 1.08
CA VAL A 32 17.70 -2.68 0.31
C VAL A 32 19.08 -2.78 -0.34
N ALA A 33 19.55 -1.71 -0.99
CA ALA A 33 20.84 -1.69 -1.66
C ALA A 33 22.02 -1.81 -0.68
N GLY A 34 21.91 -1.18 0.50
CA GLY A 34 22.89 -1.29 1.57
C GLY A 34 23.01 -2.74 2.06
N GLN A 35 21.89 -3.43 2.28
CA GLN A 35 21.91 -4.86 2.64
C GLN A 35 22.54 -5.73 1.54
N ALA A 36 22.30 -5.43 0.26
CA ALA A 36 22.94 -6.11 -0.86
C ALA A 36 24.47 -5.90 -0.93
N GLY A 37 25.00 -4.85 -0.30
CA GLY A 37 26.44 -4.63 -0.11
C GLY A 37 27.08 -5.49 1.00
N GLY A 38 26.28 -6.36 1.63
CA GLY A 38 26.68 -7.27 2.71
C GLY A 38 26.11 -6.90 4.08
N GLY A 39 25.68 -5.65 4.27
CA GLY A 39 25.02 -5.21 5.49
C GLY A 39 25.89 -5.33 6.76
N ASP A 40 25.24 -5.56 7.89
CA ASP A 40 25.88 -5.88 9.17
C ASP A 40 26.38 -7.34 9.17
N LYS A 41 27.60 -7.59 9.67
CA LYS A 41 28.20 -8.94 9.66
C LYS A 41 27.42 -9.97 10.47
N ARG A 42 26.54 -9.53 11.39
CA ARG A 42 25.69 -10.41 12.20
C ARG A 42 24.40 -10.83 11.48
N GLY A 43 24.16 -10.30 10.27
CA GLY A 43 22.91 -10.45 9.55
C GLY A 43 21.91 -9.34 9.90
N MET A 44 20.63 -9.62 9.72
CA MET A 44 19.53 -8.69 9.95
C MET A 44 18.53 -9.31 10.93
N GLN A 45 18.06 -8.51 11.88
CA GLN A 45 17.03 -8.92 12.84
C GLN A 45 15.85 -7.94 12.83
N SER A 46 16.13 -6.64 12.68
CA SER A 46 15.14 -5.57 12.70
C SER A 46 15.37 -4.58 11.57
N ALA A 47 14.33 -3.80 11.26
CA ALA A 47 14.40 -2.69 10.31
C ALA A 47 13.37 -1.63 10.70
N ALA A 48 13.66 -0.36 10.40
CA ALA A 48 12.74 0.73 10.68
C ALA A 48 12.81 1.81 9.59
N LEU A 49 11.69 2.50 9.39
CA LEU A 49 11.58 3.67 8.54
C LEU A 49 10.86 4.77 9.31
N LEU A 50 11.53 5.91 9.44
CA LEU A 50 10.97 7.13 10.04
C LEU A 50 11.10 8.28 9.04
N VAL A 51 9.97 8.86 8.67
CA VAL A 51 9.89 10.12 7.93
C VAL A 51 9.06 11.08 8.75
N VAL A 52 9.60 12.28 8.98
CA VAL A 52 8.92 13.35 9.70
C VAL A 52 8.60 14.52 8.77
N ARG A 53 7.45 15.15 9.01
CA ARG A 53 7.00 16.36 8.33
C ARG A 53 6.14 17.12 9.34
N LYS A 54 6.33 18.44 9.43
CA LYS A 54 5.51 19.29 10.31
C LYS A 54 4.02 19.01 10.09
N ASN A 55 3.29 18.66 11.16
CA ASN A 55 1.87 18.28 11.13
C ASN A 55 1.57 17.17 10.11
N GLY A 56 2.53 16.28 9.86
CA GLY A 56 2.43 15.23 8.85
C GLY A 56 1.75 13.95 9.33
N GLY A 57 1.67 13.74 10.64
CA GLY A 57 1.05 12.54 11.22
C GLY A 57 -0.45 12.45 10.94
N TYR A 58 -1.04 11.34 11.37
CA TYR A 58 -2.47 11.07 11.20
C TYR A 58 -3.32 12.25 11.74
N LEU A 59 -4.23 12.75 10.90
CA LEU A 59 -5.06 13.94 11.15
C LEU A 59 -4.26 15.21 11.56
N GLY A 60 -2.98 15.28 11.22
CA GLY A 60 -2.09 16.38 11.59
C GLY A 60 -1.74 16.44 13.09
N ALA A 61 -2.00 15.37 13.85
CA ALA A 61 -1.87 15.36 15.31
C ALA A 61 -0.41 15.31 15.83
N ASN A 62 0.55 15.01 14.95
CA ASN A 62 1.99 15.02 15.26
C ASN A 62 2.83 15.16 13.97
N ASP A 63 4.15 15.07 14.10
CA ASP A 63 5.09 15.21 12.98
C ASP A 63 5.51 13.88 12.33
N ARG A 64 5.06 12.73 12.85
CA ARG A 64 5.45 11.40 12.37
C ARG A 64 4.63 11.05 11.12
N PHE A 65 5.13 11.47 9.96
CA PHE A 65 4.49 11.23 8.67
C PHE A 65 4.48 9.74 8.30
N ILE A 66 5.59 9.03 8.53
CA ILE A 66 5.70 7.58 8.41
C ILE A 66 6.57 7.09 9.57
N ASP A 67 6.10 6.10 10.31
CA ASP A 67 6.86 5.44 11.38
C ASP A 67 6.50 3.96 11.42
N ILE A 68 7.36 3.14 10.82
CA ILE A 68 7.17 1.70 10.71
C ILE A 68 8.40 1.02 11.27
N ARG A 69 8.19 0.02 12.13
CA ARG A 69 9.25 -0.72 12.82
C ARG A 69 8.94 -2.20 12.76
N VAL A 70 9.92 -2.97 12.31
CA VAL A 70 9.96 -4.43 12.41
C VAL A 70 10.99 -4.75 13.48
N TYR A 71 10.53 -5.22 14.64
CA TYR A 71 11.40 -5.48 15.79
C TYR A 71 12.15 -6.81 15.68
N ASP A 72 11.54 -7.80 15.04
CA ASP A 72 12.14 -9.12 14.81
C ASP A 72 11.48 -9.77 13.58
N ALA A 73 12.28 -10.14 12.58
CA ALA A 73 11.87 -10.98 11.46
C ALA A 73 13.09 -11.64 10.81
N LYS A 74 12.88 -12.77 10.13
CA LYS A 74 13.93 -13.41 9.32
C LYS A 74 14.42 -12.52 8.17
N ASP A 75 13.48 -11.77 7.58
CA ASP A 75 13.76 -10.78 6.53
C ASP A 75 13.04 -9.45 6.85
N PRO A 76 13.61 -8.65 7.78
CA PRO A 76 12.95 -7.46 8.30
C PRO A 76 12.87 -6.33 7.27
N ILE A 77 13.76 -6.29 6.27
CA ILE A 77 13.73 -5.26 5.23
C ILE A 77 12.60 -5.54 4.23
N THR A 78 12.43 -6.80 3.82
CA THR A 78 11.27 -7.19 2.99
C THR A 78 9.96 -6.96 3.73
N GLU A 79 9.90 -7.30 5.01
CA GLU A 79 8.69 -7.04 5.82
C GLU A 79 8.42 -5.53 5.98
N LEU A 80 9.46 -4.73 6.21
CA LEU A 80 9.33 -3.26 6.27
C LEU A 80 8.80 -2.69 4.95
N ALA A 81 9.26 -3.20 3.80
CA ALA A 81 8.76 -2.81 2.48
C ALA A 81 7.27 -3.15 2.30
N ARG A 82 6.86 -4.35 2.73
CA ARG A 82 5.45 -4.79 2.71
C ARG A 82 4.57 -3.88 3.57
N LEU A 83 5.03 -3.55 4.78
CA LEU A 83 4.32 -2.65 5.69
C LEU A 83 4.24 -1.22 5.14
N LEU A 84 5.30 -0.73 4.49
CA LEU A 84 5.25 0.57 3.79
C LEU A 84 4.21 0.58 2.68
N ALA A 85 4.12 -0.49 1.88
CA ALA A 85 3.11 -0.60 0.83
C ALA A 85 1.67 -0.56 1.41
N LEU A 86 1.42 -1.28 2.52
CA LEU A 86 0.13 -1.21 3.23
C LEU A 86 -0.15 0.18 3.80
N HIS A 87 0.85 0.82 4.43
CA HIS A 87 0.70 2.18 4.93
C HIS A 87 0.30 3.15 3.82
N LYS A 88 0.96 3.06 2.65
CA LYS A 88 0.61 3.89 1.48
C LYS A 88 -0.81 3.61 0.99
N LEU A 89 -1.21 2.34 0.92
CA LEU A 89 -2.55 1.94 0.46
C LEU A 89 -3.65 2.55 1.33
N HIS A 90 -3.50 2.49 2.65
CA HIS A 90 -4.55 2.89 3.59
C HIS A 90 -4.51 4.37 4.00
N PHE A 91 -3.36 5.04 3.92
CA PHE A 91 -3.20 6.41 4.45
C PHE A 91 -2.93 7.48 3.39
N PHE A 92 -2.58 7.11 2.15
CA PHE A 92 -2.35 8.08 1.07
C PHE A 92 -3.42 7.99 -0.01
N PRO A 93 -3.81 9.15 -0.57
CA PRO A 93 -4.78 9.19 -1.66
C PRO A 93 -4.23 8.50 -2.90
N SER A 94 -5.12 8.22 -3.84
CA SER A 94 -4.75 7.70 -5.15
C SER A 94 -3.83 8.64 -5.91
N GLU A 95 -2.80 8.06 -6.52
CA GLU A 95 -1.97 8.78 -7.48
C GLU A 95 -2.68 8.84 -8.83
N PRO A 96 -2.64 9.96 -9.57
CA PRO A 96 -3.32 10.09 -10.85
C PRO A 96 -2.97 8.99 -11.87
N GLN A 97 -1.71 8.54 -11.90
CA GLN A 97 -1.28 7.45 -12.79
C GLN A 97 -1.86 6.08 -12.45
N ASP A 98 -2.37 5.89 -11.23
CA ASP A 98 -2.96 4.62 -10.78
C ASP A 98 -4.48 4.59 -10.93
N LEU A 99 -5.10 5.66 -11.42
CA LEU A 99 -6.55 5.73 -11.61
C LEU A 99 -6.98 5.08 -12.92
N LEU A 100 -7.71 3.97 -12.81
CA LEU A 100 -8.26 3.24 -13.94
C LEU A 100 -9.75 3.52 -14.11
N PRO A 101 -10.27 3.63 -15.35
CA PRO A 101 -11.72 3.65 -15.57
C PRO A 101 -12.34 2.30 -15.16
N ILE A 102 -13.51 2.35 -14.53
CA ILE A 102 -14.31 1.16 -14.21
C ILE A 102 -15.02 0.71 -15.49
N THR A 103 -14.32 -0.09 -16.29
CA THR A 103 -14.84 -0.71 -17.51
C THR A 103 -15.75 -1.91 -17.18
N PRO A 104 -16.54 -2.43 -18.14
CA PRO A 104 -17.29 -3.67 -17.93
C PRO A 104 -16.43 -4.85 -17.46
N ALA A 105 -15.16 -4.92 -17.86
CA ALA A 105 -14.22 -5.94 -17.38
C ALA A 105 -13.88 -5.78 -15.89
N VAL A 106 -13.70 -4.54 -15.41
CA VAL A 106 -13.50 -4.25 -13.98
C VAL A 106 -14.77 -4.56 -13.19
N VAL A 107 -15.94 -4.20 -13.74
CA VAL A 107 -17.24 -4.55 -13.14
C VAL A 107 -17.38 -6.05 -12.98
N ALA A 108 -17.09 -6.84 -14.03
CA ALA A 108 -17.15 -8.29 -13.98
C ALA A 108 -16.21 -8.93 -12.93
N GLN A 109 -15.10 -8.25 -12.59
CA GLN A 109 -14.19 -8.69 -11.52
C GLN A 109 -14.73 -8.36 -10.11
N LEU A 110 -15.39 -7.21 -9.94
CA LEU A 110 -15.85 -6.73 -8.64
C LEU A 110 -17.27 -7.17 -8.27
N GLU A 111 -18.16 -7.35 -9.26
CA GLU A 111 -19.56 -7.73 -9.00
C GLU A 111 -19.72 -9.02 -8.20
N PRO A 112 -19.00 -10.13 -8.50
CA PRO A 112 -19.12 -11.35 -7.70
C PRO A 112 -18.81 -11.11 -6.22
N ILE A 113 -17.86 -10.22 -5.93
CA ILE A 113 -17.48 -9.83 -4.58
C ILE A 113 -18.62 -9.05 -3.93
N LEU A 114 -19.10 -7.99 -4.59
CA LEU A 114 -20.17 -7.14 -4.06
C LEU A 114 -21.51 -7.87 -3.89
N LEU A 115 -21.75 -8.91 -4.70
CA LEU A 115 -22.95 -9.76 -4.64
C LEU A 115 -22.89 -10.83 -3.53
N SER A 116 -21.70 -11.19 -3.05
CA SER A 116 -21.51 -12.27 -2.06
C SER A 116 -21.11 -11.76 -0.67
N GLU A 117 -20.47 -10.59 -0.61
CA GLU A 117 -20.01 -9.96 0.61
C GLU A 117 -20.99 -8.91 1.16
N PRO A 118 -20.95 -8.63 2.47
CA PRO A 118 -20.16 -9.34 3.47
C PRO A 118 -20.75 -10.72 3.77
N ALA A 119 -19.89 -11.74 3.85
CA ALA A 119 -20.33 -13.14 4.01
C ALA A 119 -21.16 -13.36 5.29
N SER A 120 -20.87 -12.59 6.33
CA SER A 120 -21.53 -12.63 7.64
C SER A 120 -22.91 -11.94 7.69
N GLN A 121 -23.34 -11.27 6.62
CA GLN A 121 -24.60 -10.52 6.60
C GLN A 121 -25.57 -11.05 5.56
N ALA A 122 -26.87 -10.95 5.86
CA ALA A 122 -27.94 -11.30 4.93
C ALA A 122 -28.03 -10.30 3.77
N GLN A 123 -27.89 -9.00 4.06
CA GLN A 123 -27.82 -7.96 3.05
C GLN A 123 -26.40 -7.87 2.50
N LYS A 124 -26.29 -7.92 1.17
CA LYS A 124 -25.03 -7.80 0.43
C LYS A 124 -24.83 -6.38 -0.07
N TRP A 125 -23.60 -6.03 -0.43
CA TRP A 125 -23.28 -4.70 -0.95
C TRP A 125 -24.10 -4.37 -2.20
N LEU A 126 -24.30 -5.37 -3.07
CA LEU A 126 -25.08 -5.28 -4.29
C LEU A 126 -26.16 -6.38 -4.31
N ALA A 127 -27.38 -6.02 -4.70
CA ALA A 127 -28.52 -6.95 -4.69
C ALA A 127 -28.66 -7.78 -5.98
N ARG A 128 -28.19 -7.25 -7.12
CA ARG A 128 -28.27 -7.91 -8.43
C ARG A 128 -27.18 -7.39 -9.37
N PRO A 129 -26.73 -8.19 -10.36
CA PRO A 129 -25.77 -7.74 -11.37
C PRO A 129 -26.24 -6.47 -12.08
N GLN A 130 -25.29 -5.58 -12.39
CA GLN A 130 -25.48 -4.32 -13.08
C GLN A 130 -24.85 -4.32 -14.48
N GLY A 131 -23.75 -5.08 -14.68
CA GLY A 131 -23.03 -5.21 -15.95
C GLY A 131 -22.28 -3.95 -16.40
N SER A 132 -22.38 -2.85 -15.65
CA SER A 132 -21.70 -1.58 -15.88
C SER A 132 -21.58 -0.79 -14.58
N ALA A 133 -20.80 0.30 -14.58
CA ALA A 133 -20.62 1.18 -13.43
C ALA A 133 -21.84 2.09 -13.21
N THR A 134 -23.01 1.50 -12.92
CA THR A 134 -24.24 2.22 -12.61
C THR A 134 -24.11 2.96 -11.28
N PRO A 135 -24.99 3.96 -10.98
CA PRO A 135 -25.00 4.60 -9.66
C PRO A 135 -25.14 3.61 -8.51
N ALA A 136 -25.93 2.54 -8.68
CA ALA A 136 -26.08 1.50 -7.67
C ALA A 136 -24.80 0.67 -7.47
N PHE A 137 -24.08 0.35 -8.56
CA PHE A 137 -22.77 -0.31 -8.48
C PHE A 137 -21.75 0.57 -7.75
N LEU A 138 -21.66 1.85 -8.11
CA LEU A 138 -20.71 2.78 -7.50
C LEU A 138 -20.98 2.97 -6.02
N GLU A 139 -22.25 3.06 -5.62
CA GLU A 139 -22.63 3.16 -4.21
C GLU A 139 -22.29 1.88 -3.42
N ALA A 140 -22.53 0.70 -4.01
CA ALA A 140 -22.13 -0.58 -3.42
C ALA A 140 -20.61 -0.67 -3.25
N LEU A 141 -19.84 -0.31 -4.29
CA LEU A 141 -18.39 -0.29 -4.27
C LEU A 141 -17.85 0.70 -3.22
N LYS A 142 -18.43 1.90 -3.13
CA LYS A 142 -18.10 2.91 -2.13
C LYS A 142 -18.23 2.37 -0.71
N ASN A 143 -19.38 1.76 -0.40
CA ASN A 143 -19.66 1.24 0.94
C ASN A 143 -18.77 0.05 1.30
N PHE A 144 -18.53 -0.84 0.32
CA PHE A 144 -17.54 -1.90 0.46
C PHE A 144 -16.13 -1.36 0.72
N MET A 145 -15.70 -0.33 -0.01
CA MET A 145 -14.37 0.25 0.15
C MET A 145 -14.18 0.92 1.51
N TYR A 146 -15.20 1.59 2.04
CA TYR A 146 -15.17 2.09 3.41
C TYR A 146 -15.07 0.95 4.43
N TRP A 147 -15.83 -0.13 4.23
CA TRP A 147 -15.75 -1.31 5.10
C TRP A 147 -14.35 -1.94 5.11
N GLU A 148 -13.68 -1.97 3.96
CA GLU A 148 -12.33 -2.54 3.81
C GLU A 148 -11.18 -1.55 4.15
N ASN A 149 -11.50 -0.38 4.70
CA ASN A 149 -10.56 0.68 5.08
C ASN A 149 -9.75 1.29 3.91
N TYR A 150 -10.38 1.51 2.75
CA TYR A 150 -9.79 2.26 1.63
C TYR A 150 -10.27 3.72 1.57
N ASP A 151 -10.65 4.30 2.71
CA ASP A 151 -11.33 5.59 2.87
C ASP A 151 -10.74 6.72 2.00
N VAL A 152 -9.42 6.86 2.00
CA VAL A 152 -8.68 7.92 1.29
C VAL A 152 -8.64 7.72 -0.23
N ARG A 153 -9.16 6.60 -0.74
CA ARG A 153 -9.20 6.22 -2.16
C ARG A 153 -10.62 5.99 -2.68
N VAL A 154 -11.65 6.23 -1.87
CA VAL A 154 -13.05 6.11 -2.28
C VAL A 154 -13.42 7.18 -3.28
N ARG A 155 -14.09 6.79 -4.38
CA ARG A 155 -14.47 7.69 -5.48
C ARG A 155 -15.81 7.29 -6.10
N MET A 156 -16.47 8.27 -6.71
CA MET A 156 -17.75 8.10 -7.43
C MET A 156 -17.68 8.57 -8.89
N ASP A 157 -16.48 8.90 -9.39
CA ASP A 157 -16.25 9.44 -10.73
C ASP A 157 -16.04 8.36 -11.81
N GLY A 158 -16.48 7.12 -11.53
CA GLY A 158 -16.33 5.99 -12.44
C GLY A 158 -14.88 5.49 -12.58
N LYS A 159 -13.99 5.86 -11.65
CA LYS A 159 -12.61 5.36 -11.61
C LYS A 159 -12.33 4.59 -10.31
N ILE A 160 -11.41 3.64 -10.39
CA ILE A 160 -10.88 2.90 -9.25
C ILE A 160 -9.37 2.98 -9.25
N ASP A 161 -8.79 3.02 -8.06
CA ASP A 161 -7.36 2.90 -7.87
C ASP A 161 -6.88 1.48 -8.20
N ARG A 162 -5.88 1.36 -9.08
CA ARG A 162 -5.31 0.09 -9.51
C ARG A 162 -4.79 -0.75 -8.33
N VAL A 163 -4.15 -0.11 -7.34
CA VAL A 163 -3.58 -0.81 -6.17
C VAL A 163 -4.72 -1.34 -5.28
N VAL A 164 -5.81 -0.59 -5.13
CA VAL A 164 -7.02 -1.08 -4.43
C VAL A 164 -7.61 -2.28 -5.15
N LEU A 165 -7.79 -2.19 -6.47
CA LEU A 165 -8.34 -3.30 -7.27
C LEU A 165 -7.47 -4.55 -7.12
N GLU A 166 -6.15 -4.41 -7.28
CA GLU A 166 -5.20 -5.51 -7.11
C GLU A 166 -5.26 -6.12 -5.70
N ASP A 167 -5.33 -5.30 -4.65
CA ASP A 167 -5.40 -5.78 -3.26
C ASP A 167 -6.72 -6.51 -2.96
N VAL A 168 -7.84 -5.96 -3.41
CA VAL A 168 -9.17 -6.57 -3.29
C VAL A 168 -9.20 -7.95 -3.92
N LEU A 169 -8.71 -8.07 -5.16
CA LEU A 169 -8.67 -9.33 -5.88
C LEU A 169 -7.69 -10.32 -5.25
N ARG A 170 -6.50 -9.85 -4.85
CA ARG A 170 -5.47 -10.69 -4.20
C ARG A 170 -5.98 -11.32 -2.91
N LYS A 171 -6.72 -10.57 -2.07
CA LYS A 171 -7.32 -11.08 -0.82
C LYS A 171 -8.35 -12.19 -1.03
N ARG A 172 -8.86 -12.35 -2.27
CA ARG A 172 -9.97 -13.24 -2.64
C ARG A 172 -9.57 -14.30 -3.67
N LYS A 173 -8.29 -14.35 -4.03
CA LYS A 173 -7.71 -15.49 -4.75
C LYS A 173 -7.43 -16.59 -3.74
N THR A 174 -8.24 -17.64 -3.77
CA THR A 174 -8.03 -18.91 -3.06
C THR A 174 -6.86 -19.67 -3.67
#